data_AF-A0A3B9MWI2-F1
#
_entry.id   AF-A0A3B9MWI2-F1
#
_cell.length_a   1.000
_cell.length_b   1.000
_cell.length_c   1.000
_cell.angle_alpha   90.00
_cell.angle_beta   90.00
_cell.angle_gamma   90.00
#
_symmetry.space_group_name_H-M   'P 1'
#
loop_
_entity.id
_entity.type
_entity.pdbx_description
1 polymer ?
#
loop_
_entity_poly.entity_id
_entity_poly.type
_entity_poly.pdbx_seq_one_letter_code
_entity_poly.pdbx_strand_id
1 'polypeptide(L)'
;MFWGEEMDKETNIMEGAGLDIKTGIAYTGNIEKLVQAAGCYSANREKNSAKVKEFFDAEDYENYMIVVHSLKSNSRMIGATELAGDFEKLEMAARNNDLSVIKEKTVQVLASYKELADKLAELSSSGDRADKISADRAREVASSLLKTLDDFDDDKSRELIKILSGYPFEPSLAGKLNEAAGYIDDFMYDEAAEIVKTVMNDI
;
A
#
# COMPACT_ATOMS: atom_id res chain seq x y z
N MET A 1 -15.17 9.41 23.50
CA MET A 1 -16.19 8.81 22.60
C MET A 1 -15.97 9.14 21.12
N PHE A 2 -14.91 9.89 20.76
CA PHE A 2 -14.64 10.33 19.38
C PHE A 2 -14.24 9.22 18.39
N TRP A 3 -13.78 8.07 18.88
CA TRP A 3 -13.32 6.97 18.02
C TRP A 3 -14.45 6.10 17.43
N GLY A 4 -15.66 6.15 18.00
CA GLY A 4 -16.80 5.38 17.49
C GLY A 4 -17.39 5.96 16.21
N GLU A 5 -17.60 7.29 16.19
CA GLU A 5 -18.27 7.98 15.08
C GLU A 5 -17.44 7.99 13.78
N GLU A 6 -16.11 8.07 13.89
CA GLU A 6 -15.22 8.05 12.71
C GLU A 6 -15.15 6.65 12.08
N MET A 7 -15.07 5.61 12.91
CA MET A 7 -15.06 4.22 12.46
C MET A 7 -16.41 3.78 11.87
N ASP A 8 -17.51 4.33 12.39
CA ASP A 8 -18.85 4.16 11.80
C ASP A 8 -18.93 4.82 10.41
N LYS A 9 -18.32 6.00 10.21
CA LYS A 9 -18.25 6.65 8.88
C LYS A 9 -17.47 5.80 7.87
N GLU A 10 -16.27 5.34 8.23
CA GLU A 10 -15.42 4.54 7.33
C GLU A 10 -16.08 3.21 6.94
N THR A 11 -16.73 2.55 7.90
CA THR A 11 -17.48 1.32 7.64
C THR A 11 -18.67 1.57 6.70
N ASN A 12 -19.43 2.65 6.91
CA ASN A 12 -20.55 3.03 6.04
C ASN A 12 -20.09 3.30 4.59
N ILE A 13 -18.92 3.91 4.39
CA ILE A 13 -18.34 4.11 3.06
C ILE A 13 -18.08 2.76 2.38
N MET A 14 -17.45 1.83 3.09
CA MET A 14 -17.11 0.51 2.56
C MET A 14 -18.36 -0.33 2.24
N GLU A 15 -19.35 -0.36 3.14
CA GLU A 15 -20.62 -1.06 2.91
C GLU A 15 -21.42 -0.42 1.76
N GLY A 16 -21.46 0.91 1.69
CA GLY A 16 -22.08 1.66 0.59
C GLY A 16 -21.37 1.43 -0.76
N ALA A 17 -20.08 1.11 -0.74
CA ALA A 17 -19.31 0.70 -1.90
C ALA A 17 -19.52 -0.78 -2.29
N GLY A 18 -20.26 -1.55 -1.49
CA GLY A 18 -20.56 -2.97 -1.73
C GLY A 18 -19.49 -3.94 -1.22
N LEU A 19 -18.62 -3.53 -0.30
CA LEU A 19 -17.62 -4.42 0.29
C LEU A 19 -18.24 -5.34 1.34
N ASP A 20 -17.88 -6.62 1.31
CA ASP A 20 -18.17 -7.55 2.40
C ASP A 20 -17.18 -7.33 3.56
N ILE A 21 -17.60 -6.54 4.54
CA ILE A 21 -16.80 -6.19 5.72
C ILE A 21 -16.36 -7.43 6.50
N LYS A 22 -17.22 -8.46 6.60
CA LYS A 22 -16.88 -9.67 7.37
C LYS A 22 -15.75 -10.44 6.69
N THR A 23 -15.85 -10.60 5.37
CA THR A 23 -14.79 -11.23 4.58
C THR A 23 -13.51 -10.40 4.63
N GLY A 24 -13.61 -9.08 4.47
CA GLY A 24 -12.46 -8.17 4.57
C GLY A 24 -11.74 -8.29 5.92
N ILE A 25 -12.46 -8.25 7.03
CA ILE A 25 -11.90 -8.44 8.38
C ILE A 25 -11.27 -9.83 8.55
N ALA A 26 -11.86 -10.87 7.97
CA ALA A 26 -11.28 -12.22 8.03
C ALA A 26 -9.89 -12.28 7.35
N TYR A 27 -9.66 -11.47 6.31
CA TYR A 27 -8.36 -11.35 5.64
C TYR A 27 -7.38 -10.40 6.35
N THR A 28 -7.85 -9.25 6.84
CA THR A 28 -6.98 -8.21 7.41
C THR A 28 -6.77 -8.35 8.93
N GLY A 29 -7.67 -9.06 9.61
CA GLY A 29 -7.69 -9.35 11.04
C GLY A 29 -8.55 -8.41 11.88
N ASN A 30 -8.74 -7.16 11.47
CA ASN A 30 -9.60 -6.19 12.15
C ASN A 30 -10.09 -5.08 11.21
N ILE A 31 -11.03 -4.27 11.68
CA ILE A 31 -11.66 -3.20 10.89
C ILE A 31 -10.65 -2.09 10.51
N GLU A 32 -9.74 -1.70 11.41
CA GLU A 32 -8.75 -0.65 11.16
C GLU A 32 -7.82 -1.02 9.98
N LYS A 33 -7.35 -2.26 9.95
CA LYS A 33 -6.53 -2.79 8.84
C LYS A 33 -7.33 -2.93 7.55
N LEU A 34 -8.64 -3.21 7.63
CA LEU A 34 -9.52 -3.22 6.46
C LEU A 34 -9.66 -1.82 5.85
N VAL A 35 -9.94 -0.81 6.67
CA VAL A 35 -10.01 0.59 6.23
C VAL A 35 -8.70 1.01 5.56
N GLN A 36 -7.56 0.70 6.19
CA GLN A 36 -6.23 0.97 5.62
C GLN A 36 -6.04 0.29 4.27
N ALA A 37 -6.39 -1.00 4.16
CA ALA A 37 -6.30 -1.75 2.91
C ALA A 37 -7.19 -1.15 1.81
N ALA A 38 -8.41 -0.73 2.14
CA ALA A 38 -9.33 -0.07 1.21
C ALA A 38 -8.82 1.31 0.76
N GLY A 39 -8.23 2.09 1.67
CA GLY A 39 -7.56 3.35 1.34
C GLY A 39 -6.38 3.15 0.39
N CYS A 40 -5.50 2.19 0.67
CA CYS A 40 -4.39 1.80 -0.22
C CYS A 40 -4.87 1.31 -1.58
N TYR A 41 -5.96 0.55 -1.61
CA TYR A 41 -6.59 0.07 -2.83
C TYR A 41 -7.04 1.23 -3.73
N SER A 42 -7.67 2.24 -3.14
CA SER A 42 -8.07 3.47 -3.83
C SER A 42 -6.89 4.33 -4.29
N ALA A 43 -5.89 4.51 -3.42
CA ALA A 43 -4.72 5.34 -3.70
C ALA A 43 -3.89 4.81 -4.89
N ASN A 44 -3.80 3.49 -5.04
CA ASN A 44 -3.03 2.85 -6.10
C ASN A 44 -3.80 2.65 -7.43
N ARG A 45 -5.05 3.13 -7.53
CA ARG A 45 -5.94 2.81 -8.67
C ARG A 45 -5.39 3.18 -10.04
N GLU A 46 -4.77 4.34 -10.18
CA GLU A 46 -4.23 4.82 -11.46
C GLU A 46 -3.01 3.99 -11.88
N LYS A 47 -2.07 3.77 -10.95
CA LYS A 47 -0.88 2.93 -11.17
C LYS A 47 -1.25 1.51 -11.58
N ASN A 48 -2.22 0.91 -10.88
CA ASN A 48 -2.66 -0.45 -11.14
C ASN A 48 -3.38 -0.57 -12.48
N SER A 49 -4.29 0.36 -12.78
CA SER A 49 -5.02 0.39 -14.05
C SER A 49 -4.07 0.58 -15.23
N ALA A 50 -3.09 1.47 -15.09
CA ALA A 50 -2.06 1.72 -16.10
C ALA A 50 -1.26 0.45 -16.42
N LYS A 51 -0.82 -0.31 -15.41
CA LYS A 51 -0.10 -1.57 -15.60
C LYS A 51 -0.90 -2.63 -16.34
N VAL A 52 -2.18 -2.81 -15.98
CA VAL A 52 -3.05 -3.77 -16.68
C VAL A 52 -3.18 -3.37 -18.15
N LYS A 53 -3.41 -2.07 -18.40
CA LYS A 53 -3.57 -1.52 -19.75
C LYS A 53 -2.29 -1.64 -20.58
N GLU A 54 -1.14 -1.33 -19.99
CA GLU A 54 0.18 -1.45 -20.62
C GLU A 54 0.42 -2.87 -21.15
N PHE A 55 0.27 -3.89 -20.30
CA PHE A 55 0.46 -5.27 -20.72
C PHE A 55 -0.62 -5.77 -21.67
N PHE A 56 -1.87 -5.30 -21.52
CA PHE A 56 -2.95 -5.61 -22.45
C PHE A 56 -2.68 -5.06 -23.86
N ASP A 57 -2.27 -3.79 -23.97
CA ASP A 57 -1.99 -3.12 -25.25
C ASP A 57 -0.74 -3.70 -25.94
N ALA A 58 0.25 -4.14 -25.13
CA ALA A 58 1.46 -4.80 -25.62
C ALA A 58 1.24 -6.29 -25.99
N GLU A 59 0.04 -6.83 -25.77
CA GLU A 59 -0.28 -8.27 -25.87
C GLU A 59 0.65 -9.17 -25.03
N ASP A 60 1.19 -8.64 -23.94
CA ASP A 60 2.05 -9.35 -22.97
C ASP A 60 1.17 -10.04 -21.91
N TYR A 61 0.56 -11.15 -22.31
CA TYR A 61 -0.43 -11.84 -21.48
C TYR A 61 0.16 -12.55 -20.25
N GLU A 62 1.48 -12.80 -20.24
CA GLU A 62 2.18 -13.37 -19.09
C GLU A 62 2.28 -12.34 -17.96
N ASN A 63 2.79 -11.14 -18.24
CA ASN A 63 2.84 -10.07 -17.25
C ASN A 63 1.44 -9.53 -16.90
N TYR A 64 0.53 -9.49 -17.87
CA TYR A 64 -0.89 -9.20 -17.62
C TYR A 64 -1.49 -10.14 -16.56
N MET A 65 -1.27 -11.47 -16.69
CA MET A 65 -1.76 -12.47 -15.75
C MET A 65 -1.27 -12.19 -14.32
N ILE A 66 0.01 -11.81 -14.16
CA ILE A 66 0.61 -11.49 -12.87
C ILE A 66 -0.10 -10.28 -12.23
N VAL A 67 -0.34 -9.22 -13.00
CA VAL A 67 -0.99 -8.01 -12.49
C VAL A 67 -2.45 -8.29 -12.13
N VAL A 68 -3.23 -8.98 -12.97
CA VAL A 68 -4.63 -9.31 -12.64
C VAL A 68 -4.73 -10.28 -11.45
N HIS A 69 -3.77 -11.19 -11.28
CA HIS A 69 -3.69 -12.04 -10.08
C HIS A 69 -3.47 -11.20 -8.82
N SER A 70 -2.59 -10.21 -8.86
CA SER A 70 -2.38 -9.28 -7.75
C SER A 70 -3.66 -8.51 -7.42
N LEU A 71 -4.35 -7.97 -8.44
CA LEU A 71 -5.60 -7.23 -8.24
C LEU A 71 -6.75 -8.10 -7.74
N LYS A 72 -6.82 -9.37 -8.15
CA LYS A 72 -7.73 -10.35 -7.56
C LYS A 72 -7.51 -10.48 -6.05
N SER A 73 -6.27 -10.75 -5.63
CA SER A 73 -5.93 -10.93 -4.22
C SER A 73 -6.22 -9.67 -3.40
N ASN A 74 -5.86 -8.49 -3.93
CA ASN A 74 -6.15 -7.21 -3.28
C ASN A 74 -7.66 -6.95 -3.17
N SER A 75 -8.44 -7.33 -4.19
CA SER A 75 -9.90 -7.18 -4.16
C SER A 75 -10.54 -8.11 -3.12
N ARG A 76 -10.09 -9.37 -3.03
CA ARG A 76 -10.56 -10.30 -1.97
C ARG A 76 -10.23 -9.78 -0.58
N MET A 77 -9.02 -9.26 -0.39
CA MET A 77 -8.56 -8.74 0.90
C MET A 77 -9.47 -7.64 1.45
N ILE A 78 -10.01 -6.78 0.58
CA ILE A 78 -10.92 -5.70 1.01
C ILE A 78 -12.40 -6.11 1.01
N GLY A 79 -12.73 -7.38 0.71
CA GLY A 79 -14.11 -7.84 0.63
C GLY A 79 -14.84 -7.49 -0.69
N ALA A 80 -14.11 -7.07 -1.73
CA ALA A 80 -14.66 -6.80 -3.07
C ALA A 80 -14.82 -8.10 -3.87
N THR A 81 -15.67 -9.01 -3.39
CA THR A 81 -15.75 -10.40 -3.85
C THR A 81 -16.15 -10.53 -5.32
N GLU A 82 -17.09 -9.72 -5.81
CA GLU A 82 -17.52 -9.75 -7.22
C GLU A 82 -16.37 -9.34 -8.16
N LEU A 83 -15.71 -8.23 -7.84
CA LEU A 83 -14.60 -7.73 -8.63
C LEU A 83 -13.38 -8.66 -8.59
N ALA A 84 -13.13 -9.31 -7.46
CA ALA A 84 -12.15 -10.37 -7.37
C ALA A 84 -12.48 -11.54 -8.32
N GLY A 85 -13.74 -11.94 -8.41
CA GLY A 85 -14.19 -12.96 -9.35
C GLY A 85 -14.00 -12.55 -10.82
N ASP A 86 -14.15 -11.26 -11.13
CA ASP A 86 -13.89 -10.75 -12.47
C ASP A 86 -12.39 -10.74 -12.82
N PHE A 87 -11.51 -10.37 -11.90
CA PHE A 87 -10.07 -10.52 -12.10
C PHE A 87 -9.64 -11.99 -12.23
N GLU A 88 -10.30 -12.90 -11.51
CA GLU A 88 -10.07 -14.35 -11.63
C GLU A 88 -10.44 -14.86 -13.02
N LYS A 89 -11.54 -14.40 -13.62
CA LYS A 89 -11.89 -14.74 -15.01
C LYS A 89 -10.82 -14.27 -15.99
N LEU A 90 -10.27 -13.06 -15.80
CA LEU A 90 -9.19 -12.54 -16.63
C LEU A 90 -7.87 -13.32 -16.44
N GLU A 91 -7.54 -13.68 -15.21
CA GLU A 91 -6.38 -14.52 -14.90
C GLU A 91 -6.49 -15.89 -15.57
N MET A 92 -7.66 -16.54 -15.48
CA MET A 92 -7.91 -17.84 -16.12
C MET A 92 -7.88 -17.73 -17.64
N ALA A 93 -8.43 -16.65 -18.21
CA ALA A 93 -8.39 -16.41 -19.64
C ALA A 93 -6.94 -16.25 -20.14
N ALA A 94 -6.11 -15.47 -19.43
CA ALA A 94 -4.68 -15.34 -19.74
C ALA A 94 -3.95 -16.69 -19.62
N ARG A 95 -4.19 -17.44 -18.55
CA ARG A 95 -3.60 -18.79 -18.35
C ARG A 95 -3.97 -19.78 -19.47
N ASN A 96 -5.19 -19.69 -20.00
CA ASN A 96 -5.70 -20.57 -21.05
C ASN A 96 -5.50 -20.03 -22.47
N ASN A 97 -4.86 -18.86 -22.63
CA ASN A 97 -4.73 -18.14 -23.91
C ASN A 97 -6.08 -17.81 -24.58
N ASP A 98 -7.14 -17.57 -23.80
CA ASP A 98 -8.45 -17.15 -24.32
C ASP A 98 -8.48 -15.63 -24.55
N LEU A 99 -7.90 -15.21 -25.68
CA LEU A 99 -7.77 -13.80 -26.04
C LEU A 99 -9.12 -13.10 -26.26
N SER A 100 -10.16 -13.85 -26.62
CA SER A 100 -11.52 -13.30 -26.81
C SER A 100 -12.05 -12.76 -25.49
N VAL A 101 -11.96 -13.55 -24.41
CA VAL A 101 -12.39 -13.13 -23.08
C VAL A 101 -11.57 -11.96 -22.56
N ILE A 102 -10.25 -11.97 -22.77
CA ILE A 102 -9.38 -10.86 -22.35
C ILE A 102 -9.81 -9.57 -23.08
N LYS A 103 -9.94 -9.60 -24.41
CA LYS A 103 -10.32 -8.41 -25.19
C LYS A 103 -11.72 -7.90 -24.86
N GLU A 104 -12.67 -8.79 -24.59
CA GLU A 104 -14.04 -8.42 -24.23
C GLU A 104 -14.13 -7.81 -22.82
N LYS A 105 -13.41 -8.39 -21.84
CA LYS A 105 -13.65 -8.09 -20.42
C LYS A 105 -12.69 -7.08 -19.81
N THR A 106 -11.45 -6.96 -20.28
CA THR A 106 -10.44 -6.09 -19.63
C THR A 106 -10.95 -4.68 -19.40
N VAL A 107 -11.55 -4.06 -20.41
CA VAL A 107 -12.06 -2.68 -20.32
C VAL A 107 -13.19 -2.57 -19.28
N GLN A 108 -14.11 -3.52 -19.28
CA GLN A 108 -15.23 -3.56 -18.32
C GLN A 108 -14.70 -3.72 -16.88
N VAL A 109 -13.79 -4.66 -16.65
CA VAL A 109 -13.26 -4.93 -15.31
C VAL A 109 -12.44 -3.76 -14.79
N LEU A 110 -11.65 -3.10 -15.64
CA LEU A 110 -10.94 -1.88 -15.24
C LEU A 110 -11.89 -0.72 -14.92
N ALA A 111 -13.02 -0.61 -15.63
CA ALA A 111 -14.04 0.38 -15.31
C ALA A 111 -14.67 0.12 -13.93
N SER A 112 -15.08 -1.13 -13.65
CA SER A 112 -15.60 -1.52 -12.33
C SER A 112 -14.58 -1.32 -11.21
N TYR A 113 -13.31 -1.64 -11.47
CA TYR A 113 -12.20 -1.41 -10.54
C TYR A 113 -12.05 0.07 -10.20
N LYS A 114 -12.05 0.94 -11.23
CA LYS A 114 -11.95 2.39 -11.05
C LYS A 114 -13.15 2.94 -10.28
N GLU A 115 -14.36 2.52 -10.63
CA GLU A 115 -15.59 2.95 -9.94
C GLU A 115 -15.56 2.58 -8.44
N LEU A 116 -15.19 1.34 -8.11
CA LEU A 116 -15.05 0.92 -6.73
C LEU A 116 -13.97 1.74 -6.01
N ALA A 117 -12.80 1.89 -6.63
CA ALA A 117 -11.69 2.64 -6.05
C ALA A 117 -12.05 4.12 -5.80
N ASP A 118 -12.81 4.75 -6.70
CA ASP A 118 -13.27 6.13 -6.55
C ASP A 118 -14.28 6.26 -5.39
N LYS A 119 -15.18 5.29 -5.18
CA LYS A 119 -16.07 5.25 -4.00
C LYS A 119 -15.30 5.17 -2.68
N LEU A 120 -14.11 4.59 -2.70
CA LEU A 120 -13.23 4.45 -1.54
C LEU A 120 -12.24 5.63 -1.40
N ALA A 121 -12.31 6.65 -2.25
CA ALA A 121 -11.34 7.75 -2.25
C ALA A 121 -11.31 8.53 -0.93
N GLU A 122 -12.43 8.65 -0.21
CA GLU A 122 -12.44 9.30 1.11
C GLU A 122 -11.60 8.54 2.15
N LEU A 123 -11.43 7.22 1.98
CA LEU A 123 -10.55 6.40 2.82
C LEU A 123 -9.07 6.59 2.45
N SER A 124 -8.80 7.10 1.24
CA SER A 124 -7.45 7.47 0.82
C SER A 124 -7.01 8.84 1.36
N SER A 125 -7.96 9.68 1.80
CA SER A 125 -7.68 10.95 2.51
C SER A 125 -7.51 10.78 4.02
N SER A 126 -7.95 9.65 4.59
CA SER A 126 -7.34 9.08 5.79
C SER A 126 -6.05 8.30 5.45
N GLY A 127 -5.43 8.61 4.29
CA GLY A 127 -4.14 8.14 3.78
C GLY A 127 -2.92 8.63 4.56
N ASP A 128 -3.12 8.86 5.84
CA ASP A 128 -2.11 9.05 6.85
C ASP A 128 -2.05 7.79 7.74
N ARG A 129 -2.49 6.62 7.27
CA ARG A 129 -2.44 5.38 8.08
C ARG A 129 -1.81 4.20 7.36
N ALA A 130 -1.33 4.35 6.13
CA ALA A 130 -0.41 3.39 5.53
C ALA A 130 1.01 3.75 6.01
N ASP A 131 1.60 2.88 6.81
CA ASP A 131 2.95 2.95 7.38
C ASP A 131 3.20 3.85 8.60
N LYS A 132 2.21 4.54 9.20
CA LYS A 132 2.42 5.24 10.48
C LYS A 132 2.71 4.27 11.62
N ILE A 133 3.99 4.00 11.85
CA ILE A 133 4.47 3.43 13.10
C ILE A 133 4.17 4.41 14.24
N SER A 134 3.88 3.91 15.44
CA SER A 134 3.67 4.77 16.61
C SER A 134 4.95 5.53 16.96
N ALA A 135 4.86 6.63 17.71
CA ALA A 135 6.04 7.34 18.21
C ALA A 135 6.97 6.40 18.99
N ASP A 136 6.42 5.50 19.81
CA ASP A 136 7.21 4.51 20.54
C ASP A 136 7.96 3.57 19.60
N ARG A 137 7.27 3.07 18.56
CA ARG A 137 7.90 2.21 17.57
C ARG A 137 8.94 2.96 16.73
N ALA A 138 8.70 4.22 16.41
CA ALA A 138 9.64 5.07 15.70
C ALA A 138 10.92 5.31 16.53
N ARG A 139 10.79 5.55 17.85
CA ARG A 139 11.95 5.66 18.75
C ARG A 139 12.72 4.34 18.86
N GLU A 140 12.04 3.20 18.92
CA GLU A 140 12.69 1.87 18.90
C GLU A 140 13.47 1.64 17.61
N VAL A 141 12.85 1.94 16.46
CA VAL A 141 13.46 1.78 15.13
C VAL A 141 14.64 2.73 14.97
N ALA A 142 14.51 3.99 15.38
CA ALA A 142 15.60 4.97 15.37
C ALA A 142 16.77 4.53 16.26
N SER A 143 16.49 4.02 17.46
CA SER A 143 17.53 3.48 18.37
C SER A 143 18.23 2.26 17.77
N SER A 144 17.48 1.36 17.12
CA SER A 144 18.06 0.22 16.43
C SER A 144 18.89 0.66 15.22
N LEU A 145 18.46 1.70 14.50
CA LEU A 145 19.17 2.24 13.34
C LEU A 145 20.52 2.84 13.75
N LEU A 146 20.57 3.60 14.85
CA LEU A 146 21.84 4.10 15.38
C LEU A 146 22.82 2.96 15.69
N LYS A 147 22.32 1.87 16.28
CA LYS A 147 23.16 0.70 16.54
C LYS A 147 23.66 0.03 15.26
N THR A 148 22.83 -0.08 14.22
CA THR A 148 23.27 -0.70 12.95
C THR A 148 24.24 0.16 12.18
N LEU A 149 24.16 1.49 12.33
CA LEU A 149 25.16 2.42 11.82
C LEU A 149 26.51 2.24 12.56
N ASP A 150 26.49 2.12 13.89
CA ASP A 150 27.70 1.81 14.68
C ASP A 150 28.31 0.44 14.31
N ASP A 151 27.47 -0.53 13.95
CA ASP A 151 27.87 -1.87 13.51
C ASP A 151 28.26 -1.92 12.00
N PHE A 152 28.17 -0.80 11.27
CA PHE A 152 28.44 -0.67 9.82
C PHE A 152 27.60 -1.64 8.94
N ASP A 153 26.35 -1.90 9.34
CA ASP A 153 25.43 -2.80 8.64
C ASP A 153 24.51 -2.01 7.69
N ASP A 154 24.97 -1.80 6.45
CA ASP A 154 24.30 -0.98 5.44
C ASP A 154 22.91 -1.52 5.09
N ASP A 155 22.82 -2.82 4.83
CA ASP A 155 21.60 -3.49 4.39
C ASP A 155 20.51 -3.31 5.43
N LYS A 156 20.84 -3.59 6.70
CA LYS A 156 19.90 -3.45 7.81
C LYS A 156 19.57 -1.98 8.11
N SER A 157 20.54 -1.08 7.97
CA SER A 157 20.31 0.35 8.16
C SER A 157 19.32 0.91 7.13
N ARG A 158 19.39 0.47 5.86
CA ARG A 158 18.40 0.82 4.82
C ARG A 158 17.00 0.31 5.13
N GLU A 159 16.90 -0.93 5.60
CA GLU A 159 15.61 -1.50 6.00
C GLU A 159 14.98 -0.68 7.13
N LEU A 160 15.77 -0.29 8.13
CA LEU A 160 15.29 0.49 9.26
C LEU A 160 14.92 1.92 8.87
N ILE A 161 15.63 2.57 7.93
CA ILE A 161 15.21 3.88 7.38
C ILE A 161 13.85 3.77 6.69
N LYS A 162 13.63 2.72 5.90
CA LYS A 162 12.34 2.52 5.23
C LYS A 162 11.21 2.34 6.24
N ILE A 163 11.44 1.57 7.31
CA ILE A 163 10.47 1.41 8.39
C ILE A 163 10.24 2.75 9.11
N LEU A 164 11.30 3.49 9.42
CA LEU A 164 11.23 4.77 10.12
C LEU A 164 10.47 5.83 9.31
N SER A 165 10.65 5.85 7.97
CA SER A 165 9.95 6.75 7.05
C SER A 165 8.42 6.59 7.06
N GLY A 166 7.92 5.51 7.65
CA GLY A 166 6.51 5.32 7.91
C GLY A 166 5.94 6.27 8.97
N TYR A 167 6.74 6.75 9.93
CA TYR A 167 6.29 7.71 10.95
C TYR A 167 5.91 9.05 10.29
N PRO A 168 4.84 9.75 10.76
CA PRO A 168 4.39 11.03 10.23
C PRO A 168 5.32 12.20 10.54
N PHE A 169 6.50 12.20 9.93
CA PHE A 169 7.41 13.32 10.02
C PHE A 169 6.87 14.53 9.26
N GLU A 170 7.18 15.72 9.78
CA GLU A 170 7.08 16.96 9.01
C GLU A 170 7.92 16.84 7.71
N PRO A 171 7.53 17.49 6.60
CA PRO A 171 8.21 17.34 5.30
C PRO A 171 9.73 17.61 5.36
N SER A 172 10.16 18.51 6.24
CA SER A 172 11.57 18.84 6.47
C SER A 172 12.34 17.68 7.11
N LEU A 173 11.73 16.93 8.03
CA LEU A 173 12.32 15.78 8.70
C LEU A 173 12.28 14.53 7.80
N ALA A 174 11.23 14.37 7.01
CA ALA A 174 11.16 13.32 5.97
C ALA A 174 12.29 13.50 4.92
N GLY A 175 12.59 14.74 4.54
CA GLY A 175 13.75 15.07 3.68
C GLY A 175 15.07 14.60 4.28
N LYS A 176 15.28 14.86 5.58
CA LYS A 176 16.49 14.43 6.29
C LYS A 176 16.68 12.91 6.30
N LEU A 177 15.62 12.11 6.43
CA LEU A 177 15.75 10.65 6.36
C LEU A 177 16.26 10.15 5.00
N ASN A 178 15.93 10.86 3.90
CA ASN A 178 16.50 10.56 2.59
C ASN A 178 17.99 10.94 2.52
N GLU A 179 18.39 12.05 3.17
CA GLU A 179 19.80 12.44 3.29
C GLU A 179 20.60 11.40 4.08
N ALA A 180 20.05 10.90 5.19
CA ALA A 180 20.68 9.82 5.97
C ALA A 180 20.88 8.54 5.13
N ALA A 181 19.92 8.19 4.26
CA ALA A 181 20.08 7.07 3.33
C ALA A 181 21.23 7.30 2.35
N GLY A 182 21.35 8.51 1.80
CA GLY A 182 22.47 8.88 0.91
C GLY A 182 23.83 8.78 1.62
N TYR A 183 23.92 9.22 2.87
CA TYR A 183 25.15 9.06 3.66
C TYR A 183 25.53 7.60 3.90
N ILE A 184 24.55 6.69 4.08
CA ILE A 184 24.83 5.25 4.16
C ILE A 184 25.39 4.74 2.82
N ASP A 185 24.86 5.19 1.67
CA ASP A 185 25.39 4.83 0.33
C ASP A 185 26.85 5.24 0.16
N ASP A 186 27.21 6.38 0.75
CA ASP A 186 28.55 6.96 0.71
C ASP A 186 29.46 6.46 1.85
N PHE A 187 29.02 5.48 2.66
CA PHE A 187 29.74 4.93 3.82
C PHE A 187 30.06 6.00 4.89
N MET A 188 29.25 7.06 4.96
CA MET A 188 29.33 8.20 5.86
C MET A 188 28.41 8.01 7.08
N TYR A 189 28.74 7.02 7.91
CA TYR A 189 27.86 6.56 9.00
C TYR A 189 27.68 7.57 10.13
N ASP A 190 28.72 8.34 10.43
CA ASP A 190 28.67 9.37 11.48
C ASP A 190 27.67 10.47 11.11
N GLU A 191 27.69 10.90 9.85
CA GLU A 191 26.77 11.90 9.31
C GLU A 191 25.33 11.37 9.27
N ALA A 192 25.14 10.11 8.84
CA ALA A 192 23.84 9.44 8.90
C ALA A 192 23.31 9.38 10.35
N ALA A 193 24.16 9.06 11.32
CA ALA A 193 23.77 8.95 12.73
C ALA A 193 23.36 10.31 13.32
N GLU A 194 24.05 11.40 13.00
CA GLU A 194 23.67 12.75 13.46
C GLU A 194 22.30 13.19 12.93
N ILE A 195 21.99 12.83 11.68
CA ILE A 195 20.67 13.06 11.13
C ILE A 195 19.61 12.25 11.88
N VAL A 196 19.83 10.95 12.08
CA VAL A 196 18.88 10.08 12.77
C VAL A 196 18.64 10.56 14.21
N LYS A 197 19.67 11.01 14.93
CA LYS A 197 19.53 11.62 16.27
C LYS A 197 18.67 12.87 16.23
N THR A 198 18.85 13.71 15.22
CA THR A 198 18.05 14.93 15.04
C THR A 198 16.58 14.57 14.83
N VAL A 199 16.30 13.64 13.91
CA VAL A 199 14.95 13.16 13.63
C VAL A 199 14.31 12.53 14.87
N MET A 200 15.08 11.77 15.66
CA MET A 200 14.60 11.10 16.88
C MET A 200 14.14 12.06 17.98
N ASN A 201 14.73 13.27 18.07
CA ASN A 201 14.32 14.27 19.06
C ASN A 201 12.96 14.90 18.75
N ASP A 202 12.51 14.81 17.49
CA ASP A 202 11.26 15.38 17.01
C ASP A 202 10.12 14.32 16.87
N ILE A 203 10.37 13.09 17.33
CA ILE A 203 9.35 12.01 17.46
C ILE A 203 8.61 12.16 18.79
#